data_AF-D5BWF9-F1
#
_entry.id   AF-D5BWF9-F1
#
_cell.length_a   1.000
_cell.length_b   1.000
_cell.length_c   1.000
_cell.angle_alpha   90.00
_cell.angle_beta   90.00
_cell.angle_gamma   90.00
#
_symmetry.space_group_name_H-M   'P 1'
#
loop_
_entity.id
_entity.type
_entity.pdbx_description
1 polymer ?
#
loop_
_entity_poly.entity_id
_entity_poly.type
_entity_poly.pdbx_seq_one_letter_code
_entity_poly.pdbx_strand_id
1 'polypeptide(L)'
;MAADHRLQDDAGNRIPYSCGNRRYRTNIEKGCRHGEFSETLGSVFEEPLIDNGGWTLWLEHATEIETEAEVYWFMWYAPDGIPTIPLSGIFDRADLARMNSMLAQFVP
;
A
#
# COMPACT_ATOMS: atom_id res chain seq x y z
N MET A 1 19.77 9.85 -3.61
CA MET A 1 19.11 8.55 -3.42
C MET A 1 17.66 8.83 -3.08
N ALA A 2 16.70 8.10 -3.66
CA ALA A 2 15.32 8.16 -3.18
C ALA A 2 15.30 7.71 -1.72
N ALA A 3 14.54 8.39 -0.86
CA ALA A 3 14.46 8.01 0.54
C ALA A 3 13.75 6.65 0.66
N ASP A 4 14.25 5.77 1.53
CA ASP A 4 13.57 4.51 1.85
C ASP A 4 12.43 4.81 2.83
N HIS A 5 11.21 4.74 2.30
CA HIS A 5 9.99 5.04 3.04
C HIS A 5 9.40 3.83 3.76
N ARG A 6 10.06 2.67 3.77
CA ARG A 6 9.58 1.52 4.54
C ARG A 6 9.49 1.85 6.03
N LEU A 7 8.47 1.31 6.67
CA LEU A 7 8.37 1.32 8.13
C LEU A 7 9.54 0.55 8.74
N GLN A 8 9.81 0.83 10.01
CA GLN A 8 10.83 0.12 10.78
C GLN A 8 10.17 -0.71 11.88
N ASP A 9 10.67 -1.92 12.09
CA ASP A 9 10.34 -2.71 13.28
C ASP A 9 11.07 -2.18 14.52
N ASP A 10 10.80 -2.78 15.69
CA ASP A 10 11.41 -2.39 16.97
C ASP A 10 12.94 -2.57 16.99
N ALA A 11 13.47 -3.43 16.11
CA ALA A 11 14.91 -3.65 15.94
C ALA A 11 15.55 -2.69 14.92
N GLY A 12 14.75 -1.82 14.28
CA GLY A 12 15.19 -0.84 13.29
C GLY A 12 15.30 -1.39 11.86
N ASN A 13 14.90 -2.63 11.61
CA ASN A 13 14.91 -3.22 10.27
C ASN A 13 13.77 -2.66 9.43
N ARG A 14 14.03 -2.50 8.12
CA ARG A 14 13.03 -2.02 7.18
C ARG A 14 12.07 -3.15 6.81
N ILE A 15 10.79 -2.91 7.02
CA ILE A 15 9.74 -3.89 6.75
C ILE A 15 9.42 -3.84 5.24
N PRO A 16 9.65 -4.92 4.46
CA PRO A 16 9.30 -4.94 3.04
C PRO A 16 7.78 -4.83 2.88
N TYR A 17 7.33 -4.29 1.75
CA TYR A 17 5.90 -4.07 1.49
C TYR A 17 5.21 -3.20 2.56
N SER A 18 5.91 -2.16 2.98
CA SER A 18 5.37 -1.13 3.87
C SER A 18 5.81 0.24 3.41
N CYS A 19 5.02 1.26 3.73
CA CYS A 19 5.35 2.64 3.43
C CYS A 19 4.90 3.56 4.56
N GLY A 20 5.71 4.57 4.86
CA GLY A 20 5.44 5.63 5.81
C GLY A 20 5.95 6.96 5.27
N ASN A 21 5.11 7.98 5.37
CA ASN A 21 5.50 9.37 5.18
C ASN A 21 5.08 10.21 6.40
N ARG A 22 5.22 11.53 6.31
CA ARG A 22 4.91 12.44 7.42
C ARG A 22 3.45 12.33 7.93
N ARG A 23 2.52 11.90 7.06
CA ARG A 23 1.08 11.95 7.32
C ARG A 23 0.41 10.58 7.34
N TYR A 24 0.94 9.61 6.61
CA TYR A 24 0.30 8.30 6.43
C TYR A 24 1.31 7.18 6.63
N ARG A 25 0.82 6.04 7.10
CA ARG A 25 1.58 4.78 7.18
C ARG A 25 0.71 3.60 6.76
N THR A 26 1.31 2.59 6.14
CA THR A 26 0.68 1.27 5.95
C THR A 26 0.29 0.71 7.32
N ASN A 27 -0.91 0.14 7.40
CA ASN A 27 -1.35 -0.61 8.58
C ASN A 27 -0.97 -2.08 8.41
N ILE A 28 0.19 -2.45 8.96
CA ILE A 28 0.75 -3.81 8.87
C ILE A 28 0.13 -4.81 9.86
N GLU A 29 -0.94 -4.43 10.55
CA GLU A 29 -1.68 -5.30 11.49
C GLU A 29 -2.99 -5.83 10.87
N LYS A 30 -3.29 -5.44 9.63
CA LYS A 30 -4.57 -5.72 8.96
C LYS A 30 -4.35 -6.18 7.52
N GLY A 31 -5.34 -6.88 6.99
CA GLY A 31 -5.41 -7.23 5.58
C GLY A 31 -4.70 -8.53 5.26
N CYS A 32 -4.28 -8.64 4.01
CA CYS A 32 -3.64 -9.80 3.43
C CYS A 32 -2.11 -9.61 3.37
N ARG A 33 -1.42 -10.72 3.11
CA ARG A 33 0.02 -10.74 2.85
C ARG A 33 0.30 -10.35 1.39
N HIS A 34 1.48 -9.80 1.16
CA HIS A 34 1.95 -9.45 -0.19
C HIS A 34 2.55 -10.67 -0.91
N GLY A 35 1.69 -11.62 -1.29
CA GLY A 35 2.08 -12.87 -1.94
C GLY A 35 2.74 -13.89 -1.01
N GLU A 36 3.09 -15.05 -1.56
CA GLU A 36 3.58 -16.23 -0.80
C GLU A 36 4.92 -15.98 -0.08
N PHE A 37 5.73 -15.05 -0.58
CA PHE A 37 7.08 -14.79 -0.08
C PHE A 37 7.18 -13.64 0.93
N SER A 38 6.05 -13.02 1.29
CA SER A 38 6.01 -11.91 2.25
C SER A 38 5.14 -12.27 3.45
N GLU A 39 5.67 -12.06 4.65
CA GLU A 39 4.90 -12.14 5.90
C GLU A 39 4.25 -10.79 6.26
N THR A 40 4.62 -9.71 5.56
CA THR A 40 4.08 -8.37 5.82
C THR A 40 2.61 -8.30 5.40
N LEU A 41 1.74 -8.05 6.39
CA LEU A 41 0.35 -7.69 6.15
C LEU A 41 0.23 -6.23 5.71
N GLY A 42 -0.91 -5.88 5.14
CA GLY A 42 -1.26 -4.50 4.83
C GLY A 42 -2.14 -4.39 3.60
N SER A 43 -2.08 -5.36 2.70
CA SER A 43 -2.83 -5.31 1.46
C SER A 43 -4.33 -5.55 1.68
N VAL A 44 -5.15 -4.92 0.87
CA VAL A 44 -6.61 -5.16 0.85
C VAL A 44 -6.94 -6.48 0.16
N PHE A 45 -6.10 -6.91 -0.78
CA PHE A 45 -6.29 -8.11 -1.60
C PHE A 45 -5.10 -9.07 -1.45
N GLU A 46 -5.34 -10.36 -1.69
CA GLU A 46 -4.29 -11.41 -1.64
C GLU A 46 -3.31 -11.34 -2.81
N GLU A 47 -3.70 -10.67 -3.91
CA GLU A 47 -2.92 -10.51 -5.13
C GLU A 47 -2.77 -9.03 -5.49
N PRO A 48 -1.69 -8.65 -6.20
CA PRO A 48 -1.52 -7.27 -6.65
C PRO A 48 -2.57 -6.91 -7.70
N LEU A 49 -2.95 -5.63 -7.74
CA LEU A 49 -3.82 -5.10 -8.78
C LEU A 49 -3.15 -5.11 -10.15
N ILE A 50 -1.83 -4.94 -10.18
CA ILE A 50 -1.01 -5.00 -11.39
C ILE A 50 0.32 -5.64 -11.02
N ASP A 51 0.77 -6.61 -11.82
CA ASP A 51 2.16 -7.09 -11.85
C ASP A 51 2.76 -6.72 -13.22
N ASN A 52 3.86 -6.00 -13.19
CA ASN A 52 4.63 -5.63 -14.37
C ASN A 52 6.11 -5.99 -14.20
N GLY A 53 6.41 -7.28 -14.37
CA GLY A 53 7.78 -7.78 -14.32
C GLY A 53 8.39 -7.68 -12.91
N GLY A 54 7.59 -8.00 -11.89
CA GLY A 54 7.99 -7.96 -10.48
C GLY A 54 7.82 -6.59 -9.81
N TRP A 55 7.46 -5.56 -10.57
CA TRP A 55 6.94 -4.32 -9.99
C TRP A 55 5.44 -4.50 -9.81
N THR A 56 4.97 -4.31 -8.58
CA THR A 56 3.59 -4.66 -8.21
C THR A 56 2.85 -3.47 -7.64
N LEU A 57 1.63 -3.23 -8.12
CA LEU A 57 0.70 -2.24 -7.56
C LEU A 57 -0.25 -2.92 -6.59
N TRP A 58 -0.33 -2.39 -5.37
CA TRP A 58 -1.21 -2.87 -4.33
C TRP A 58 -2.12 -1.75 -3.85
N LEU A 59 -3.26 -2.15 -3.28
CA LEU A 59 -4.08 -1.28 -2.46
C LEU A 59 -3.84 -1.66 -1.00
N GLU A 60 -3.24 -0.76 -0.23
CA GLU A 60 -2.95 -0.96 1.19
C GLU A 60 -4.08 -0.44 2.08
N HIS A 61 -4.28 -1.09 3.21
CA HIS A 61 -4.79 -0.43 4.41
C HIS A 61 -3.73 0.54 4.92
N ALA A 62 -4.13 1.77 5.15
CA ALA A 62 -3.26 2.80 5.71
C ALA A 62 -3.98 3.58 6.80
N THR A 63 -3.18 4.26 7.62
CA THR A 63 -3.66 5.09 8.71
C THR A 63 -3.08 6.48 8.57
N GLU A 64 -3.94 7.48 8.68
CA GLU A 64 -3.53 8.87 8.85
C GLU A 64 -3.01 9.06 10.28
N ILE A 65 -1.79 9.57 10.42
CA ILE A 65 -1.02 9.50 11.68
C ILE A 65 -1.61 10.39 12.79
N GLU A 66 -2.16 11.55 12.46
CA GLU A 66 -2.65 12.52 13.45
C GLU A 66 -4.05 12.18 13.96
N THR A 67 -4.90 11.69 13.06
CA THR A 67 -6.32 11.43 13.30
C THR A 67 -6.64 9.96 13.53
N GLU A 68 -5.67 9.08 13.26
CA GLU A 68 -5.83 7.63 13.22
C GLU A 68 -6.92 7.15 12.23
N ALA A 69 -7.32 8.02 11.29
CA ALA A 69 -8.34 7.68 10.32
C ALA A 69 -7.86 6.54 9.40
N GLU A 70 -8.72 5.53 9.21
CA GLU A 70 -8.49 4.48 8.22
C GLU A 70 -8.67 5.06 6.81
N VAL A 71 -7.64 4.89 6.00
CA VAL A 71 -7.58 5.27 4.59
C VAL A 71 -7.01 4.11 3.79
N TYR A 72 -7.02 4.24 2.47
CA TYR A 72 -6.45 3.27 1.55
C TYR A 72 -5.33 3.89 0.74
N TRP A 73 -4.30 3.12 0.43
CA TRP A 73 -3.13 3.62 -0.29
C TRP A 73 -2.80 2.79 -1.52
N PHE A 74 -2.89 3.36 -2.73
CA PHE A 74 -2.25 2.76 -3.90
C PHE A 74 -0.73 2.88 -3.80
N MET A 75 -0.05 1.74 -3.66
CA MET A 75 1.40 1.67 -3.52
C MET A 75 2.02 0.76 -4.56
N TRP A 76 3.00 1.28 -5.27
CA TRP A 76 3.88 0.49 -6.12
C TRP A 76 5.09 0.03 -5.32
N TYR A 77 5.35 -1.28 -5.32
CA TYR A 77 6.57 -1.86 -4.79
C TYR A 77 7.48 -2.35 -5.92
N ALA A 78 8.77 -2.15 -5.74
CA ALA A 78 9.81 -2.82 -6.50
C ALA A 78 9.88 -4.33 -6.13
N PRO A 79 10.57 -5.17 -6.91
CA PRO A 79 10.67 -6.61 -6.64
C PRO A 79 11.19 -7.00 -5.24
N ASP A 80 11.91 -6.09 -4.58
CA ASP A 80 12.44 -6.25 -3.22
C ASP A 80 11.51 -5.68 -2.12
N GLY A 81 10.29 -5.29 -2.48
CA GLY A 81 9.30 -4.73 -1.57
C GLY A 81 9.55 -3.29 -1.16
N ILE A 82 10.45 -2.56 -1.85
CA ILE A 82 10.67 -1.12 -1.59
C ILE A 82 9.54 -0.29 -2.21
N PRO A 83 8.88 0.61 -1.45
CA PRO A 83 7.85 1.48 -1.98
C PRO A 83 8.47 2.55 -2.88
N THR A 84 7.81 2.80 -4.01
CA THR A 84 8.40 3.59 -5.11
C THR A 84 7.79 4.96 -5.25
N ILE A 85 6.52 5.14 -4.83
CA ILE A 85 5.79 6.42 -4.94
C ILE A 85 5.10 6.77 -3.60
N PRO A 86 5.85 7.30 -2.61
CA PRO A 86 5.39 7.51 -1.23
C PRO A 86 4.50 8.75 -1.04
N LEU A 87 4.05 9.41 -2.11
CA LEU A 87 3.32 10.69 -2.05
C LEU A 87 1.99 10.71 -2.82
N SER A 88 1.60 9.63 -3.49
CA SER A 88 0.37 9.58 -4.26
C SER A 88 -0.48 8.38 -3.87
N GLY A 89 -1.80 8.53 -4.00
CA GLY A 89 -2.73 7.41 -3.94
C GLY A 89 -3.37 7.16 -2.58
N ILE A 90 -3.56 8.18 -1.73
CA ILE A 90 -4.36 8.06 -0.51
C ILE A 90 -5.84 8.35 -0.84
N PHE A 91 -6.74 7.49 -0.36
CA PHE A 91 -8.17 7.55 -0.61
C PHE A 91 -8.96 7.16 0.63
N ASP A 92 -10.19 7.64 0.73
CA ASP A 92 -11.15 7.05 1.65
C ASP A 92 -12.03 5.99 0.94
N ARG A 93 -12.99 5.43 1.68
CA ARG A 93 -13.93 4.44 1.15
C ARG A 93 -14.88 5.00 0.08
N ALA A 94 -15.25 6.29 0.17
CA ALA A 94 -16.14 6.93 -0.80
C ALA A 94 -15.42 7.15 -2.13
N ASP A 95 -14.14 7.55 -2.09
CA ASP A 95 -13.27 7.64 -3.25
C ASP A 95 -13.14 6.29 -3.97
N LEU A 96 -12.90 5.20 -3.23
CA LEU A 96 -12.85 3.83 -3.79
C LEU A 96 -14.18 3.43 -4.45
N ALA A 97 -15.32 3.68 -3.80
CA ALA A 97 -16.63 3.36 -4.35
C ALA A 97 -16.88 4.12 -5.66
N ARG A 98 -16.48 5.40 -5.71
CA ARG A 98 -16.55 6.22 -6.92
C ARG A 98 -15.63 5.68 -8.02
N MET A 99 -14.37 5.37 -7.71
CA MET A 99 -13.42 4.81 -8.67
C MET A 99 -13.92 3.49 -9.25
N ASN A 100 -14.44 2.59 -8.41
CA ASN A 100 -15.03 1.33 -8.86
C ASN A 100 -16.18 1.56 -9.85
N SER A 101 -17.08 2.51 -9.55
CA SER A 101 -18.19 2.86 -10.47
C SER A 101 -17.69 3.39 -11.81
N MET A 102 -16.67 4.26 -11.81
CA MET A 102 -16.09 4.80 -13.05
C MET A 102 -15.38 3.72 -13.87
N LEU A 103 -14.61 2.85 -13.22
CA LEU A 103 -13.90 1.76 -13.89
C LEU A 103 -14.87 0.74 -14.47
N ALA A 104 -15.91 0.35 -13.74
CA ALA A 104 -16.93 -0.58 -14.22
C ALA A 104 -17.72 -0.04 -15.43
N GLN A 105 -17.85 1.29 -15.56
CA GLN A 105 -18.45 1.91 -16.74
C GLN A 105 -17.50 1.95 -17.94
N PHE A 106 -16.19 1.99 -17.68
CA PHE A 106 -15.16 2.10 -18.72
C PHE A 106 -14.72 0.74 -19.26
N VAL A 107 -14.55 -0.26 -18.38
CA VAL A 107 -14.17 -1.63 -18.72
C VAL A 107 -15.44 -2.36 -19.20
N PRO A 108 -15.54 -2.71 -20.49
CA PRO A 108 -16.75 -3.28 -21.08
C PRO A 108 -17.09 -4.69 -20.58
#